data_AF-A0A840FL78-F1
#
_entry.id   AF-A0A840FL78-F1
#
_cell.length_a   1.000
_cell.length_b   1.000
_cell.length_c   1.000
_cell.angle_alpha   90.00
_cell.angle_beta   90.00
_cell.angle_gamma   90.00
#
_symmetry.space_group_name_H-M   'P 1'
#
loop_
_entity.id
_entity.type
_entity.pdbx_description
1 polymer ?
#
loop_
_entity_poly.entity_id
_entity_poly.type
_entity_poly.pdbx_seq_one_letter_code
_entity_poly.pdbx_strand_id
1 'polypeptide(L)'
;MVATAIPLDQVLNLVSDTLVSNYRFHPAGYVTATFGEKNGPLAAPVFSYRVTSEESVEIIDSDGRIERWTGIRVEGDLLHVERDCQYQTFTIRKPVP
;
A
#
# COMPACT_ATOMS: atom_id res chain seq x y z
N MET A 1 -16.79 7.90 -9.63
CA MET A 1 -15.61 7.29 -8.99
C MET A 1 -14.83 8.41 -8.33
N VAL A 2 -14.39 8.23 -7.08
CA VAL A 2 -13.46 9.17 -6.44
C VAL A 2 -12.07 8.85 -6.99
N ALA A 3 -11.39 9.84 -7.58
CA ALA A 3 -9.99 9.69 -7.99
C ALA A 3 -9.12 9.53 -6.74
N THR A 4 -8.05 8.73 -6.78
CA THR A 4 -7.14 8.52 -5.65
C THR A 4 -5.73 8.96 -6.02
N ALA A 5 -4.99 9.50 -5.05
CA ALA A 5 -3.57 9.79 -5.16
C ALA A 5 -2.68 8.52 -5.14
N ILE A 6 -3.24 7.35 -4.84
CA ILE A 6 -2.48 6.09 -4.83
C ILE A 6 -1.98 5.71 -6.23
N PRO A 7 -0.67 5.42 -6.39
CA PRO A 7 -0.12 4.91 -7.64
C PRO A 7 -0.66 3.51 -7.97
N LEU A 8 -1.61 3.44 -8.93
CA LEU A 8 -2.14 2.17 -9.41
C LEU A 8 -1.13 1.45 -10.31
N ASP A 9 -1.14 0.12 -10.26
CA ASP A 9 -0.26 -0.81 -10.98
C ASP A 9 1.24 -0.59 -10.80
N GLN A 10 1.62 0.19 -9.79
CA GLN A 10 3.01 0.40 -9.38
C GLN A 10 3.29 -0.35 -8.08
N VAL A 11 4.54 -0.77 -7.92
CA VAL A 11 5.01 -1.47 -6.72
C VAL A 11 5.46 -0.43 -5.71
N LEU A 12 4.80 -0.44 -4.55
CA LEU A 12 5.12 0.38 -3.39
C LEU A 12 5.95 -0.48 -2.44
N ASN A 13 7.19 -0.08 -2.13
CA ASN A 13 8.03 -0.81 -1.17
C ASN A 13 8.31 0.07 0.04
N LEU A 14 7.99 -0.42 1.23
CA LEU A 14 8.23 0.29 2.49
C LEU A 14 9.72 0.61 2.62
N VAL A 15 10.01 1.86 2.95
CA VAL A 15 11.34 2.29 3.37
C VAL A 15 11.52 1.87 4.84
N SER A 16 12.12 0.70 5.04
CA SER A 16 12.43 0.16 6.37
C SER A 16 13.74 -0.61 6.32
N ASP A 17 14.49 -0.57 7.42
CA ASP A 17 15.73 -1.33 7.58
C ASP A 17 15.47 -2.79 7.96
N THR A 18 14.34 -3.09 8.60
CA THR A 18 14.05 -4.40 9.22
C THR A 18 12.84 -5.10 8.62
N LEU A 19 11.83 -4.34 8.18
CA LEU A 19 10.57 -4.88 7.69
C LEU A 19 10.54 -4.98 6.17
N VAL A 20 9.80 -5.97 5.68
CA VAL A 20 9.34 -6.06 4.30
C VAL A 20 7.85 -5.75 4.30
N SER A 21 7.45 -4.76 3.52
CA SER A 21 6.05 -4.40 3.33
C SER A 21 5.90 -3.79 1.96
N ASN A 22 5.40 -4.60 1.03
CA ASN A 22 5.23 -4.22 -0.36
C ASN A 22 3.76 -4.27 -0.73
N TYR A 23 3.31 -3.31 -1.53
CA TYR A 23 1.94 -3.24 -2.00
C TYR A 23 1.89 -2.95 -3.49
N ARG A 24 0.88 -3.48 -4.17
CA ARG A 24 0.51 -3.07 -5.51
C ARG A 24 -1.00 -2.99 -5.61
N PHE A 25 -1.51 -1.77 -5.79
CA PHE A 25 -2.93 -1.50 -5.95
C PHE A 25 -3.33 -1.70 -7.39
N HIS A 26 -4.38 -2.50 -7.63
CA HIS A 26 -4.86 -2.78 -8.97
C HIS A 26 -6.17 -2.02 -9.25
N PRO A 27 -6.35 -1.44 -10.44
CA PRO A 27 -7.59 -0.74 -10.82
C PRO A 27 -8.88 -1.57 -10.64
N ALA A 28 -8.75 -2.90 -10.62
CA ALA A 28 -9.85 -3.84 -10.39
C ALA A 28 -10.34 -3.90 -8.92
N GLY A 29 -9.78 -3.12 -7.99
CA GLY A 29 -10.27 -3.03 -6.60
C GLY A 29 -9.65 -4.02 -5.62
N TYR A 30 -8.51 -4.63 -5.98
CA TYR A 30 -7.72 -5.48 -5.07
C TYR A 30 -6.28 -4.97 -4.95
N VAL A 31 -5.61 -5.36 -3.87
CA VAL A 31 -4.21 -5.07 -3.61
C VAL A 31 -3.47 -6.37 -3.35
N THR A 32 -2.36 -6.58 -4.07
CA THR A 32 -1.42 -7.66 -3.72
C THR A 32 -0.40 -7.10 -2.76
N ALA A 33 -0.13 -7.79 -1.66
CA ALA A 33 0.84 -7.34 -0.69
C ALA A 33 1.87 -8.42 -0.35
N THR A 34 2.99 -8.00 0.23
CA THR A 34 3.98 -8.91 0.81
C THR A 34 4.50 -8.33 2.11
N PHE A 35 4.39 -9.10 3.19
CA PHE A 35 4.76 -8.68 4.55
C PHE A 35 5.72 -9.65 5.20
N GLY A 36 6.56 -9.13 6.08
CA GLY A 36 7.38 -9.92 6.99
C GLY A 36 8.63 -9.17 7.42
N GLU A 37 9.65 -9.92 7.77
CA GLU A 37 10.95 -9.38 8.15
C GLU A 37 11.97 -9.65 7.06
N LYS A 38 12.99 -8.78 6.94
CA LYS A 38 14.10 -9.04 6.03
C LYS A 38 14.83 -10.32 6.46
N ASN A 39 15.01 -11.23 5.50
CA ASN A 39 15.57 -12.59 5.73
C ASN A 39 14.70 -13.49 6.62
N GLY A 40 13.47 -13.08 6.94
CA GLY A 40 12.51 -13.86 7.70
C GLY A 40 11.40 -14.45 6.83
N PRO A 41 10.42 -15.11 7.45
CA PRO A 41 9.22 -15.57 6.76
C PRO A 41 8.47 -14.40 6.11
N LEU A 42 7.95 -14.65 4.92
CA LEU A 42 7.13 -13.70 4.18
C LEU A 42 5.73 -14.27 3.97
N ALA A 43 4.73 -13.41 4.10
CA ALA A 43 3.35 -13.67 3.72
C ALA A 43 3.00 -12.82 2.49
N ALA A 44 2.29 -13.40 1.52
CA ALA A 44 1.89 -12.71 0.28
C ALA A 44 0.37 -12.72 0.07
N PRO A 45 -0.41 -12.01 0.90
CA PRO A 45 -1.86 -12.00 0.80
C PRO A 45 -2.35 -11.11 -0.35
N VAL A 46 -3.61 -11.36 -0.76
CA VAL A 46 -4.39 -10.49 -1.64
C VAL A 46 -5.58 -9.97 -0.85
N PHE A 47 -5.80 -8.66 -0.89
CA PHE A 47 -6.88 -7.99 -0.18
C PHE A 47 -7.79 -7.24 -1.15
N SER A 48 -9.01 -6.93 -0.72
CA SER A 48 -9.83 -5.93 -1.39
C SER A 48 -9.41 -4.53 -0.90
N TYR A 49 -9.63 -3.50 -1.71
CA TYR A 49 -9.52 -2.13 -1.21
C TYR A 49 -10.64 -1.25 -1.77
N ARG A 50 -10.90 -0.15 -1.08
CA ARG A 50 -11.79 0.91 -1.58
C ARG A 50 -11.18 2.28 -1.35
N VAL A 51 -11.46 3.18 -2.27
CA VAL A 51 -11.09 4.60 -2.16
C VAL A 51 -12.17 5.30 -1.33
N THR A 52 -11.77 5.92 -0.23
CA THR A 52 -12.69 6.64 0.67
C THR A 52 -12.60 8.15 0.48
N SER A 53 -11.46 8.67 0.03
CA SER A 53 -11.30 10.03 -0.49
C SER A 53 -10.12 10.08 -1.47
N GLU A 54 -9.81 11.26 -2.01
CA GLU A 54 -8.63 11.46 -2.85
C GLU A 54 -7.32 11.03 -2.16
N GLU A 55 -7.20 11.37 -0.88
CA GLU A 55 -6.02 11.11 -0.06
C GLU A 55 -6.23 9.97 0.95
N SER A 56 -7.25 9.14 0.79
CA SER A 56 -7.47 8.00 1.70
C SER A 56 -8.04 6.75 1.03
N VAL A 57 -7.55 5.61 1.50
CA VAL A 57 -8.01 4.28 1.10
C VAL A 57 -8.18 3.38 2.31
N GLU A 58 -9.04 2.38 2.16
CA GLU A 58 -9.22 1.30 3.13
C GLU A 58 -8.89 -0.02 2.47
N ILE A 59 -7.99 -0.78 3.10
CA ILE A 59 -7.62 -2.14 2.70
C ILE A 59 -8.37 -3.11 3.61
N ILE A 60 -9.06 -4.07 3.01
CA ILE A 60 -9.98 -4.97 3.69
C ILE A 60 -9.43 -6.38 3.57
N ASP A 61 -9.04 -6.97 4.69
CA ASP A 61 -8.58 -8.36 4.72
C ASP A 61 -9.74 -9.37 4.62
N SER A 62 -9.39 -10.65 4.47
CA SER A 62 -10.36 -11.74 4.36
C SER A 62 -11.22 -11.92 5.62
N ASP A 63 -10.72 -11.47 6.77
CA ASP A 63 -11.39 -11.55 8.07
C ASP A 63 -12.24 -10.30 8.36
N GLY A 64 -12.27 -9.36 7.41
CA GLY A 64 -13.03 -8.11 7.50
C GLY A 64 -12.32 -7.01 8.30
N ARG A 65 -11.05 -7.19 8.69
CA ARG A 65 -10.25 -6.13 9.29
C ARG A 65 -9.96 -5.06 8.26
N ILE A 66 -10.10 -3.81 8.69
CA ILE A 66 -9.86 -2.65 7.84
C ILE A 66 -8.57 -1.99 8.29
N GLU A 67 -7.58 -1.96 7.41
CA GLU A 67 -6.39 -1.14 7.54
C GLU A 67 -6.64 0.18 6.80
N ARG A 68 -6.51 1.31 7.49
CA ARG A 68 -6.83 2.62 6.92
C ARG A 68 -5.56 3.40 6.61
N TRP A 69 -5.49 3.88 5.37
CA TRP A 69 -4.42 4.76 4.90
C TRP A 69 -5.00 6.15 4.67
N THR A 70 -4.40 7.16 5.28
CA THR A 70 -4.79 8.57 5.19
C THR A 70 -3.61 9.46 4.88
N GLY A 71 -3.88 10.71 4.48
CA GLY A 71 -2.84 11.70 4.19
C GLY A 71 -1.92 11.26 3.06
N ILE A 72 -2.46 10.51 2.09
CA ILE A 72 -1.72 9.92 0.97
C ILE A 72 -1.18 11.05 0.10
N ARG A 73 0.15 11.16 0.02
CA ARG A 73 0.85 12.20 -0.75
C ARG A 73 2.00 11.60 -1.54
N VAL A 74 2.10 11.97 -2.81
CA VAL A 74 3.20 11.57 -3.68
C VAL A 74 4.19 12.72 -3.80
N GLU A 75 5.47 12.44 -3.53
CA GLU A 75 6.58 13.38 -3.69
C GLU A 75 7.68 12.70 -4.51
N GLY A 76 7.73 13.01 -5.81
CA GLY A 76 8.63 12.33 -6.74
C GLY A 76 8.34 10.82 -6.80
N ASP A 77 9.34 10.01 -6.48
CA ASP A 77 9.25 8.54 -6.43
C ASP A 77 8.90 8.01 -5.02
N LEU A 78 8.46 8.88 -4.11
CA LEU A 78 8.05 8.52 -2.76
C LEU A 78 6.55 8.69 -2.57
N LEU A 79 5.97 7.79 -1.80
CA LEU A 79 4.61 7.85 -1.31
C LEU A 79 4.65 7.94 0.21
N HIS A 80 4.11 9.03 0.76
CA HIS A 80 3.93 9.23 2.19
C HIS A 80 2.49 8.93 2.57
N VAL A 81 2.31 8.14 3.62
CA VAL A 81 0.99 7.79 4.14
C VAL A 81 1.01 7.75 5.66
N GLU A 82 -0.13 8.02 6.26
CA GLU A 82 -0.42 7.65 7.64
C GLU A 82 -1.21 6.34 7.63
N ARG A 83 -0.63 5.29 8.20
CA ARG A 83 -1.26 3.98 8.37
C ARG A 83 -1.46 3.71 9.85
N ASP A 84 -2.72 3.53 10.28
CA ASP A 84 -3.07 3.23 11.67
C ASP A 84 -2.35 4.15 12.68
N CYS A 85 -2.38 5.47 12.41
CA CYS A 85 -1.71 6.52 13.19
C CYS A 85 -0.17 6.52 13.15
N GLN A 86 0.44 5.77 12.24
CA GLN A 86 1.89 5.75 12.02
C GLN A 86 2.25 6.24 10.63
N TYR A 87 3.14 7.24 10.56
CA TYR A 87 3.67 7.72 9.29
C TYR A 87 4.63 6.70 8.69
N GLN A 88 4.40 6.35 7.43
CA GLN A 88 5.23 5.45 6.65
C GLN A 88 5.51 6.04 5.28
N THR A 89 6.70 5.70 4.77
CA THR A 89 7.15 6.14 3.45
C THR A 89 7.41 4.91 2.60
N PHE A 90 6.90 4.92 1.37
CA PHE A 90 7.11 3.88 0.39
C PHE A 90 7.85 4.44 -0.82
N THR A 91 8.72 3.65 -1.43
CA THR A 91 9.25 3.93 -2.78
C THR A 91 8.28 3.43 -3.83
N ILE A 92 8.04 4.23 -4.86
CA ILE A 92 7.20 3.90 -6.00
C ILE A 92 8.11 3.35 -7.10
N ARG A 93 7.84 2.12 -7.56
CA ARG A 93 8.58 1.48 -8.64
C ARG A 93 7.63 1.02 -9.74
N LYS A 94 8.02 1.25 -10.99
CA LYS A 94 7.34 0.62 -12.12
C LYS A 94 7.63 -0.89 -12.11
N PRO A 95 6.64 -1.75 -12.36
CA PRO A 95 6.91 -3.16 -12.60
C PRO A 95 7.86 -3.29 -13.79
N VAL A 96 8.86 -4.16 -13.66
CA VAL A 96 9.78 -4.47 -14.77
C VAL A 96 8.98 -5.24 -15.84
N PRO A 97 9.11 -4.90 -17.15
CA PRO A 97 8.40 -5.57 -18.24
C PRO A 97 8.68 -7.07 -18.34
#